data_AF-A0A5P1E6G6-F1
#
_entry.id   AF-A0A5P1E6G6-F1
#
_cell.length_a   1.000
_cell.length_b   1.000
_cell.length_c   1.000
_cell.angle_alpha   90.00
_cell.angle_beta   90.00
_cell.angle_gamma   90.00
#
_symmetry.space_group_name_H-M   'P 1'
#
loop_
_entity.id
_entity.type
_entity.pdbx_description
1 polymer ?
#
loop_
_entity_poly.entity_id
_entity_poly.type
_entity_poly.pdbx_seq_one_letter_code
_entity_poly.pdbx_strand_id
1 'polypeptide(L)'
;MSEITFYSLVVEKCLNLAKEEDRIKIIKELMNSPQFLQILQDAYGNYVIQSALKLCKGALNAALVEAIKPHVPVLWSHPYGKKVILSSSNLKK
;
A
#
# COMPACT_ATOMS: atom_id res chain seq x y z
N MET A 1 -3.30 -28.75 -2.92
CA MET A 1 -4.25 -27.90 -2.17
C MET A 1 -3.57 -27.47 -0.88
N SER A 2 -2.52 -26.64 -0.98
CA SER A 2 -1.61 -26.37 0.15
C SER A 2 -0.86 -25.02 0.10
N GLU A 3 -0.98 -24.22 -0.97
CA GLU A 3 -0.29 -22.92 -1.05
C GLU A 3 -1.14 -21.73 -0.53
N ILE A 4 -2.47 -21.86 -0.54
CA ILE A 4 -3.38 -20.77 -0.16
C ILE A 4 -3.33 -20.48 1.35
N THR A 5 -3.09 -21.49 2.17
CA THR A 5 -3.16 -21.38 3.65
C THR A 5 -1.94 -20.70 4.28
N PHE A 6 -0.80 -20.62 3.58
CA PHE A 6 0.39 -19.93 4.09
C PHE A 6 0.33 -18.41 3.88
N TYR A 7 -0.19 -17.96 2.73
CA TYR A 7 -0.34 -16.53 2.45
C TYR A 7 -1.30 -15.85 3.43
N SER A 8 -2.43 -16.48 3.74
CA SER A 8 -3.42 -15.94 4.68
C SER A 8 -2.87 -15.81 6.10
N LEU A 9 -2.09 -16.77 6.59
CA LEU A 9 -1.50 -16.72 7.94
C LEU A 9 -0.43 -15.63 8.08
N VAL A 10 0.35 -15.40 7.02
CA VAL A 10 1.38 -14.34 7.00
C VAL A 10 0.72 -12.97 6.95
N VAL A 11 -0.33 -12.81 6.14
CA VAL A 11 -1.11 -11.56 6.07
C VAL A 11 -1.83 -11.27 7.39
N GLU A 12 -2.46 -12.27 8.02
CA GLU A 12 -3.11 -12.11 9.33
C GLU A 12 -2.12 -11.78 10.45
N LYS A 13 -0.94 -12.44 10.50
CA LYS A 13 0.10 -12.11 11.48
C LYS A 13 0.73 -10.74 11.23
N CYS A 14 0.93 -10.34 9.97
CA CYS A 14 1.42 -9.00 9.64
C CYS A 14 0.40 -7.91 9.99
N LEU A 15 -0.90 -8.16 9.82
CA LEU A 15 -1.94 -7.18 10.19
C LEU A 15 -2.13 -7.07 11.72
N ASN A 16 -2.10 -8.17 12.46
CA ASN A 16 -2.34 -8.17 13.91
C ASN A 16 -1.14 -7.76 14.77
N LEU A 17 0.11 -7.94 14.28
CA LEU A 17 1.32 -7.69 15.08
C LEU A 17 2.10 -6.42 14.70
N ALA A 18 1.80 -5.78 13.58
CA ALA A 18 2.61 -4.65 13.13
C ALA A 18 2.38 -3.41 14.01
N LYS A 19 3.33 -3.17 14.92
CA LYS A 19 3.56 -1.88 15.57
C LYS A 19 3.84 -0.82 14.51
N GLU A 20 3.67 0.46 14.85
CA GLU A 20 3.84 1.58 13.90
C GLU A 20 5.19 1.51 13.14
N GLU A 21 6.24 1.09 13.84
CA GLU A 21 7.59 0.83 13.34
C GLU A 21 7.68 -0.34 12.34
N ASP A 22 6.96 -1.44 12.58
CA ASP A 22 6.88 -2.56 11.63
C ASP A 22 6.04 -2.19 10.41
N ARG A 23 4.97 -1.40 10.59
CA ARG A 23 4.18 -0.87 9.46
C ARG A 23 5.05 -0.04 8.54
N ILE A 24 5.89 0.84 9.10
CA ILE A 24 6.83 1.66 8.31
C ILE A 24 7.81 0.77 7.52
N LYS A 25 8.36 -0.28 8.15
CA LYS A 25 9.23 -1.23 7.45
C LYS A 25 8.50 -1.95 6.32
N ILE A 26 7.30 -2.46 6.59
CA ILE A 26 6.47 -3.13 5.58
C ILE A 26 6.18 -2.18 4.42
N ILE A 27 5.77 -0.93 4.69
CA ILE A 27 5.50 0.06 3.64
C ILE A 27 6.76 0.31 2.79
N LYS A 28 7.95 0.41 3.40
CA LYS A 28 9.22 0.55 2.67
C LYS A 28 9.51 -0.65 1.78
N GLU A 29 9.35 -1.87 2.30
CA GLU A 29 9.52 -3.08 1.51
C GLU A 29 8.50 -3.17 0.37
N LEU A 30 7.24 -2.79 0.62
CA LEU A 30 6.19 -2.77 -0.40
C LEU A 30 6.48 -1.75 -1.50
N MET A 31 6.95 -0.54 -1.16
CA MET A 31 7.34 0.48 -2.14
C MET A 31 8.49 0.00 -3.05
N ASN A 32 9.40 -0.80 -2.53
CA ASN A 32 10.51 -1.37 -3.28
C ASN A 32 10.13 -2.68 -4.01
N SER A 33 8.96 -3.25 -3.73
CA SER A 33 8.52 -4.50 -4.33
C SER A 33 8.05 -4.30 -5.76
N PRO A 34 8.42 -5.18 -6.72
CA PRO A 34 7.88 -5.15 -8.08
C PRO A 34 6.36 -5.37 -8.13
N GLN A 35 5.77 -5.93 -7.06
CA GLN A 35 4.34 -6.18 -6.93
C GLN A 35 3.58 -4.99 -6.36
N PHE A 36 4.22 -3.83 -6.14
CA PHE A 36 3.60 -2.66 -5.53
C PHE A 36 2.30 -2.24 -6.23
N LEU A 37 2.29 -2.26 -7.56
CA LEU A 37 1.09 -1.98 -8.36
C LEU A 37 -0.05 -2.97 -8.08
N GLN A 38 0.25 -4.26 -7.93
CA GLN A 38 -0.76 -5.27 -7.59
C GLN A 38 -1.31 -5.03 -6.20
N ILE A 39 -0.47 -4.67 -5.23
CA ILE A 39 -0.89 -4.36 -3.85
C ILE A 39 -1.81 -3.12 -3.82
N LEU A 40 -1.54 -2.11 -4.64
CA LEU A 40 -2.40 -0.93 -4.78
C LEU A 40 -3.77 -1.25 -5.38
N GLN A 41 -3.83 -2.30 -6.20
CA GLN A 41 -5.04 -2.79 -6.87
C GLN A 41 -5.77 -3.88 -6.08
N ASP A 42 -5.09 -4.48 -5.09
CA ASP A 42 -5.60 -5.56 -4.28
C ASP A 42 -6.72 -5.09 -3.34
N ALA A 43 -7.68 -5.98 -3.05
CA ALA A 43 -8.84 -5.71 -2.22
C ALA A 43 -8.47 -5.37 -0.76
N TYR A 44 -7.35 -5.86 -0.25
CA TYR A 44 -6.85 -5.61 1.11
C TYR A 44 -5.63 -4.68 1.10
N GLY A 45 -4.71 -4.84 0.14
CA GLY A 45 -3.51 -4.03 0.00
C GLY A 45 -3.78 -2.53 -0.14
N ASN A 46 -4.88 -2.17 -0.83
CA ASN A 46 -5.28 -0.77 -0.97
C ASN A 46 -5.53 -0.08 0.40
N TYR A 47 -6.01 -0.82 1.42
CA TYR A 47 -6.27 -0.26 2.75
C TYR A 47 -4.97 -0.03 3.52
N VAL A 48 -3.96 -0.88 3.31
CA VAL A 48 -2.63 -0.72 3.90
C VAL A 48 -1.99 0.56 3.38
N ILE A 49 -2.04 0.80 2.07
CA ILE A 49 -1.48 2.02 1.47
C ILE A 49 -2.26 3.27 1.88
N GLN A 50 -3.59 3.20 1.96
CA GLN A 50 -4.39 4.32 2.46
C GLN A 50 -4.07 4.65 3.92
N SER A 51 -3.89 3.64 4.77
CA SER A 51 -3.49 3.83 6.16
C SER A 51 -2.07 4.37 6.27
N ALA A 52 -1.14 3.87 5.44
CA ALA A 52 0.21 4.39 5.31
C ALA A 52 0.21 5.88 4.95
N LEU A 53 -0.56 6.28 3.93
CA LEU A 53 -0.68 7.68 3.52
C LEU A 53 -1.26 8.59 4.62
N LYS A 54 -2.13 8.06 5.50
CA LYS A 54 -2.71 8.80 6.64
C LYS A 54 -1.77 8.89 7.83
N LEU A 55 -1.02 7.83 8.13
CA LEU A 55 -0.13 7.73 9.28
C LEU A 55 1.24 8.36 9.01
N CYS A 56 1.79 8.14 7.82
CA CYS A 56 3.07 8.67 7.41
C CYS A 56 2.95 10.17 7.11
N LYS A 57 3.80 10.98 7.74
CA LYS A 57 3.95 12.43 7.50
C LYS A 57 5.41 12.76 7.20
N GLY A 58 5.66 13.89 6.55
CA GLY A 58 7.02 14.33 6.20
C GLY A 58 7.67 13.47 5.11
N ALA A 59 8.94 13.10 5.31
CA ALA A 59 9.77 12.42 4.31
C ALA A 59 9.20 11.06 3.86
N LEU A 60 8.59 10.30 4.78
CA LEU A 60 8.01 8.99 4.43
C LEU A 60 6.76 9.12 3.57
N ASN A 61 5.94 10.16 3.81
CA ASN A 61 4.79 10.45 2.96
C ASN A 61 5.23 10.86 1.56
N ALA A 62 6.25 11.71 1.47
CA ALA A 62 6.82 12.13 0.18
C ALA A 62 7.34 10.92 -0.61
N ALA A 63 8.14 10.05 0.01
CA ALA A 63 8.64 8.83 -0.63
C ALA A 63 7.51 7.92 -1.14
N LEU A 64 6.45 7.74 -0.34
CA LEU A 64 5.29 6.93 -0.73
C LEU A 64 4.52 7.56 -1.90
N VAL A 65 4.35 8.88 -1.90
CA VAL A 65 3.73 9.60 -3.01
C VAL A 65 4.57 9.49 -4.28
N GLU A 66 5.89 9.60 -4.19
CA GLU A 66 6.80 9.44 -5.32
C GLU A 66 6.77 8.02 -5.90
N ALA A 67 6.69 7.00 -5.05
CA ALA A 67 6.52 5.62 -5.50
C ALA A 67 5.18 5.39 -6.21
N ILE A 68 4.10 6.03 -5.75
CA ILE A 68 2.75 5.85 -6.35
C ILE A 68 2.56 6.68 -7.62
N LYS A 69 3.19 7.86 -7.72
CA LYS A 69 3.08 8.79 -8.86
C LYS A 69 3.16 8.12 -10.25
N PRO A 70 4.17 7.29 -10.58
CA PRO A 70 4.27 6.64 -11.89
C PRO A 70 3.11 5.66 -12.15
N HIS A 71 2.45 5.16 -11.11
CA HIS A 71 1.35 4.21 -11.18
C HIS A 71 -0.04 4.87 -11.20
N VAL A 72 -0.15 6.16 -10.86
CA VAL A 72 -1.41 6.93 -10.87
C VAL A 72 -2.26 6.74 -12.14
N PRO A 73 -1.73 6.80 -13.37
CA PRO A 73 -2.55 6.62 -14.58
C PRO A 73 -3.20 5.23 -14.65
N VAL A 74 -2.49 4.18 -14.20
CA VAL A 74 -3.03 2.81 -14.16
C VAL A 74 -4.07 2.67 -13.05
N LEU A 75 -3.81 3.26 -11.89
CA LEU A 75 -4.71 3.24 -10.74
C LEU A 75 -6.03 3.98 -11.00
N TRP A 76 -6.01 5.03 -11.83
CA TRP A 76 -7.23 5.74 -12.24
C TRP A 76 -8.22 4.86 -12.99
N SER A 77 -7.71 3.90 -13.78
CA SER A 77 -8.52 2.94 -14.52
C SER A 77 -9.04 1.79 -13.65
N HIS A 78 -8.57 1.66 -12.41
CA HIS A 78 -8.90 0.54 -11.54
C HIS A 78 -9.76 0.98 -10.35
N PRO A 79 -10.86 0.27 -10.02
CA PRO A 79 -11.81 0.73 -8.99
C PRO A 79 -11.18 0.83 -7.59
N TYR A 80 -10.25 -0.07 -7.24
CA TYR A 80 -9.52 -0.02 -5.97
C TYR A 80 -8.39 1.01 -5.99
N GLY A 81 -7.65 1.11 -7.10
CA GLY A 81 -6.57 2.08 -7.26
C GLY A 81 -7.06 3.53 -7.14
N LYS A 82 -8.24 3.83 -7.70
CA LYS A 82 -8.87 5.14 -7.59
C LYS A 82 -9.11 5.55 -6.13
N LYS A 83 -9.47 4.61 -5.24
CA LYS A 83 -9.66 4.90 -3.81
C LYS A 83 -8.36 5.33 -3.13
N VAL A 84 -7.23 4.72 -3.50
CA VAL A 84 -5.91 5.11 -2.97
C VAL A 84 -5.55 6.54 -3.39
N ILE A 85 -5.76 6.88 -4.65
CA ILE A 85 -5.55 8.25 -5.17
C ILE A 85 -6.47 9.24 -4.45
N LEU A 86 -7.74 8.88 -4.25
CA LEU A 86 -8.70 9.75 -3.59
C LEU A 86 -8.36 10.03 -2.13
N SER A 87 -7.72 9.08 -1.44
CA SER A 87 -7.29 9.21 -0.04
C SER A 87 -6.08 10.13 0.17
N SER A 88 -5.26 10.37 -0.86
CA SER A 88 -4.14 11.32 -0.78
C SER A 88 -4.39 12.54 -1.66
N SER A 89 -4.56 13.71 -1.06
CA SER A 89 -4.64 14.98 -1.79
C SER A 89 -3.37 15.27 -2.61
N ASN A 90 -2.22 14.74 -2.20
CA ASN A 90 -0.94 14.93 -2.88
C ASN A 90 -0.83 14.17 -4.22
N LEU A 91 -1.68 13.16 -4.46
CA LEU A 91 -1.70 12.38 -5.71
C LEU A 91 -2.69 12.91 -6.75
N LYS A 92 -3.49 13.93 -6.40
CA LYS A 92 -4.51 14.53 -7.30
C LYS A 92 -3.96 15.69 -8.13
N LYS A 93 -2.69 16.04 -7.96
CA LYS A 93 -2.04 17.22 -8.51
C LYS A 93 -1.09 16.82 -9.63
#